data_AF-A0A6C7UJK2-F1
#
_entry.id   AF-A0A6C7UJK2-F1
#
_cell.length_a   1.000
_cell.length_b   1.000
_cell.length_c   1.000
_cell.angle_alpha   90.00
_cell.angle_beta   90.00
_cell.angle_gamma   90.00
#
_symmetry.space_group_name_H-M   'P 1'
#
loop_
_entity.id
_entity.type
_entity.pdbx_description
1 polymer ?
#
loop_
_entity_poly.entity_id
_entity_poly.type
_entity_poly.pdbx_seq_one_letter_code
_entity_poly.pdbx_strand_id
1 'polypeptide(L)'
;MRKILIFLCFFLLSNEIYANAINEKTKNLAENKRIQEQVNKKLEDLANDILNGEKSLKELSAQIETLNSQTLKLEARAKAQNKDLNLLTSQNTDLLKSKASMEGKLIALMAKDFAYDLPIPQGYVESKESFMAFEVLGGLDKILQDEIFKLSKDYEDISKLIDSKQSQIKKINEDLKDYNAQLAKLQNLRQKQVKEINKQKTDRAIYAKKLENLQDQQDELRKTLNQLKIIESKQEDKKQTQKVVSDSKITNNTQKIRQIGSSYQGSTTKRYTGKKTIAPLESFTVKQKFGNYIDPVYNIKIFNENVVLRSKKSDAVVKSVLDGKIVFAKDTSMLARVVIVEHDNGIHTIYAHLDKIAPNIKVGKNVKKGAVVGRIKNDLTFEVTQKNFHINPLELISLN
;
A
#
# COMPACT_ATOMS: atom_id res chain seq x y z
N MET A 1 19.23 -32.22 37.93
CA MET A 1 18.89 -31.81 36.55
C MET A 1 17.74 -30.78 36.49
N ARG A 2 17.72 -29.75 37.35
CA ARG A 2 16.61 -28.75 37.39
C ARG A 2 17.07 -27.30 37.21
N LYS A 3 18.39 -27.05 37.25
CA LYS A 3 19.01 -25.74 37.01
C LYS A 3 19.50 -25.52 35.56
N ILE A 4 19.60 -26.58 34.75
CA ILE A 4 19.98 -26.50 33.32
C ILE A 4 18.76 -26.22 32.43
N LEU A 5 17.54 -26.56 32.87
CA LEU A 5 16.31 -26.31 32.10
C LEU A 5 15.87 -24.84 32.14
N ILE A 6 16.22 -24.09 33.20
CA ILE A 6 15.86 -22.67 33.35
C ILE A 6 16.76 -21.77 32.49
N PHE A 7 18.00 -22.20 32.21
CA PHE A 7 18.92 -21.46 31.34
C PHE A 7 18.59 -21.61 29.85
N LEU A 8 17.94 -22.71 29.46
CA LEU A 8 17.49 -22.94 28.07
C LEU A 8 16.22 -22.15 27.71
N CYS A 9 15.33 -21.88 28.68
CA CYS A 9 14.16 -21.01 28.48
C CYS A 9 14.53 -19.52 28.38
N PHE A 10 15.62 -19.09 29.01
CA PHE A 10 16.07 -17.70 28.92
C PHE A 10 16.75 -17.38 27.56
N PHE A 11 17.34 -18.38 26.91
CA PHE A 11 17.96 -18.24 25.60
C PHE A 11 16.97 -18.23 24.42
N LEU A 12 15.76 -18.77 24.63
CA LEU A 12 14.67 -18.72 23.63
C LEU A 12 13.87 -17.41 23.71
N LEU A 13 13.78 -16.79 24.89
CA LEU A 13 13.14 -15.47 25.06
C LEU A 13 13.99 -14.30 24.56
N SER A 14 15.33 -14.42 24.58
CA SER A 14 16.21 -13.39 24.00
C SER A 14 16.10 -13.34 22.46
N ASN A 15 15.96 -14.48 21.79
CA ASN A 15 15.90 -14.52 20.32
C ASN A 15 14.65 -13.83 19.74
N GLU A 16 13.50 -13.92 20.40
CA GLU A 16 12.26 -13.22 20.02
C GLU A 16 12.38 -11.70 20.16
N ILE A 17 13.05 -11.22 21.22
CA ILE A 17 13.26 -9.77 21.46
C ILE A 17 14.27 -9.21 20.45
N TYR A 18 15.36 -9.92 20.18
CA TYR A 18 16.34 -9.52 19.16
C TYR A 18 15.75 -9.57 17.74
N ALA A 19 14.94 -10.58 17.40
CA ALA A 19 14.27 -10.67 16.10
C ALA A 19 13.27 -9.53 15.89
N ASN A 20 12.50 -9.15 16.92
CA ASN A 20 11.58 -8.01 16.84
C ASN A 20 12.31 -6.66 16.70
N ALA A 21 13.39 -6.44 17.45
CA ALA A 21 14.21 -5.22 17.34
C ALA A 21 14.93 -5.11 15.99
N ILE A 22 15.38 -6.24 15.42
CA ILE A 22 15.96 -6.30 14.07
C ILE A 22 14.89 -6.02 13.01
N ASN A 23 13.70 -6.62 13.13
CA ASN A 23 12.57 -6.38 12.23
C ASN A 23 12.07 -4.93 12.26
N GLU A 24 12.09 -4.28 13.42
CA GLU A 24 11.70 -2.88 13.55
C GLU A 24 12.75 -1.95 12.94
N LYS A 25 14.05 -2.20 13.17
CA LYS A 25 15.14 -1.45 12.54
C LYS A 25 15.16 -1.63 11.01
N THR A 26 14.93 -2.83 10.49
CA THR A 26 14.90 -3.09 9.04
C THR A 26 13.68 -2.45 8.38
N LYS A 27 12.51 -2.47 9.04
CA LYS A 27 11.30 -1.77 8.60
C LYS A 27 11.52 -0.25 8.53
N ASN A 28 12.15 0.33 9.56
CA ASN A 28 12.49 1.76 9.59
C ASN A 28 13.51 2.13 8.50
N LEU A 29 14.48 1.25 8.21
CA LEU A 29 15.45 1.49 7.13
C LEU A 29 14.80 1.44 5.74
N ALA A 30 13.94 0.45 5.49
CA ALA A 30 13.21 0.34 4.23
C ALA A 30 12.27 1.53 4.00
N GLU A 31 11.57 1.96 5.05
CA GLU A 31 10.72 3.15 5.02
C GLU A 31 11.53 4.42 4.76
N ASN A 32 12.68 4.59 5.42
CA ASN A 32 13.59 5.73 5.19
C ASN A 32 14.13 5.77 3.76
N LYS A 33 14.55 4.62 3.20
CA LYS A 33 15.00 4.52 1.81
C LYS A 33 13.88 4.94 0.84
N ARG A 34 12.66 4.45 1.07
CA ARG A 34 11.47 4.82 0.28
C ARG A 34 11.18 6.31 0.37
N ILE A 35 11.25 6.90 1.57
CA ILE A 35 11.06 8.34 1.77
C ILE A 35 12.09 9.11 0.94
N GLN A 36 13.36 8.71 0.97
CA GLN A 36 14.42 9.35 0.17
C GLN A 36 14.14 9.26 -1.34
N GLU A 37 13.70 8.11 -1.83
CA GLU A 37 13.29 7.93 -3.23
C GLU A 37 12.12 8.86 -3.58
N GLN A 38 11.09 8.91 -2.75
CA GLN A 38 9.91 9.76 -2.96
C GLN A 38 10.24 11.26 -2.90
N VAL A 39 11.14 11.67 -2.01
CA VAL A 39 11.66 13.05 -1.95
C VAL A 39 12.35 13.41 -3.27
N ASN A 40 13.05 12.49 -3.91
CA ASN A 40 13.77 12.74 -5.16
C ASN A 40 12.88 12.69 -6.43
N LYS A 41 11.66 12.14 -6.36
CA LYS A 41 10.71 12.12 -7.48
C LYS A 41 10.25 13.51 -7.91
N LYS A 42 9.82 13.65 -9.16
CA LYS A 42 9.14 14.87 -9.61
C LYS A 42 7.82 15.03 -8.86
N LEU A 43 7.37 16.29 -8.73
CA LEU A 43 6.09 16.58 -8.10
C LEU A 43 4.94 15.89 -8.85
N GLU A 44 4.96 15.92 -10.18
CA GLU A 44 3.99 15.23 -11.04
C GLU A 44 3.98 13.71 -10.85
N ASP A 45 5.15 13.06 -10.76
CA ASP A 45 5.23 11.60 -10.54
C ASP A 45 4.67 11.23 -9.16
N LEU A 46 4.98 12.02 -8.13
CA LEU A 46 4.46 11.80 -6.77
C LEU A 46 2.95 12.05 -6.69
N ALA A 47 2.44 13.04 -7.43
CA ALA A 47 1.01 13.25 -7.59
C ALA A 47 0.31 12.05 -8.22
N ASN A 48 0.88 11.50 -9.29
CA ASN A 48 0.34 10.30 -9.95
C ASN A 48 0.34 9.09 -9.01
N ASP A 49 1.40 8.89 -8.22
CA ASP A 49 1.43 7.85 -7.18
C ASP A 49 0.31 8.01 -6.14
N ILE A 50 0.05 9.25 -5.69
CA ILE A 50 -1.03 9.56 -4.75
C ILE A 50 -2.40 9.25 -5.36
N LEU A 51 -2.66 9.71 -6.59
CA LEU A 51 -3.92 9.47 -7.29
C LEU A 51 -4.17 7.99 -7.56
N ASN A 52 -3.13 7.26 -7.98
CA ASN A 52 -3.23 5.83 -8.22
C ASN A 52 -3.52 5.06 -6.93
N GLY A 53 -2.84 5.39 -5.83
CA GLY A 53 -3.13 4.75 -4.55
C GLY A 53 -4.50 5.13 -3.97
N GLU A 54 -5.02 6.33 -4.23
CA GLU A 54 -6.41 6.69 -3.90
C GLU A 54 -7.43 5.83 -4.67
N LYS A 55 -7.19 5.60 -5.97
CA LYS A 55 -7.99 4.67 -6.76
C LYS A 55 -7.92 3.25 -6.21
N SER A 56 -6.72 2.75 -5.90
CA SER A 56 -6.54 1.43 -5.29
C SER A 56 -7.22 1.30 -3.93
N LEU A 57 -7.21 2.34 -3.10
CA LEU A 57 -7.93 2.36 -1.82
C LEU A 57 -9.44 2.27 -2.01
N LYS A 58 -9.99 2.95 -3.02
CA LYS A 58 -11.42 2.88 -3.36
C LYS A 58 -11.84 1.49 -3.87
N GLU A 59 -11.00 0.87 -4.71
CA GLU A 59 -11.23 -0.51 -5.16
C GLU A 59 -11.17 -1.50 -4.00
N LEU A 60 -10.20 -1.32 -3.10
CA LEU A 60 -10.03 -2.17 -1.93
C LEU A 60 -11.17 -2.00 -0.92
N SER A 61 -11.66 -0.78 -0.69
CA SER A 61 -12.82 -0.54 0.18
C SER A 61 -14.07 -1.22 -0.36
N ALA A 62 -14.34 -1.12 -1.67
CA ALA A 62 -15.48 -1.79 -2.30
C ALA A 62 -15.39 -3.33 -2.20
N GLN A 63 -14.19 -3.90 -2.38
CA GLN A 63 -13.96 -5.33 -2.18
C GLN A 63 -14.18 -5.76 -0.73
N ILE A 64 -13.69 -4.97 0.23
CA ILE A 64 -13.86 -5.24 1.67
C ILE A 64 -15.34 -5.16 2.04
N GLU A 65 -16.07 -4.12 1.60
CA GLU A 65 -17.50 -3.97 1.86
C GLU A 65 -18.31 -5.16 1.32
N THR A 66 -18.04 -5.55 0.08
CA THR A 66 -18.70 -6.70 -0.56
C THR A 66 -18.43 -8.00 0.22
N LEU A 67 -17.17 -8.29 0.51
CA LEU A 67 -16.78 -9.51 1.21
C LEU A 67 -17.25 -9.51 2.67
N ASN A 68 -17.26 -8.36 3.33
CA ASN A 68 -17.77 -8.22 4.69
C ASN A 68 -19.28 -8.47 4.75
N SER A 69 -20.05 -7.94 3.79
CA SER A 69 -21.50 -8.21 3.68
C SER A 69 -21.79 -9.69 3.43
N GLN A 70 -21.01 -10.35 2.56
CA GLN A 70 -21.11 -11.79 2.35
C GLN A 70 -20.79 -12.59 3.62
N THR A 71 -19.71 -12.21 4.31
CA THR A 71 -19.26 -12.87 5.54
C THR A 71 -20.30 -12.74 6.66
N LEU A 72 -20.93 -11.56 6.83
CA LEU A 72 -21.97 -11.33 7.84
C LEU A 72 -23.20 -12.24 7.61
N LYS A 73 -23.61 -12.46 6.35
CA LYS A 73 -24.72 -13.38 6.03
C LYS A 73 -24.36 -14.83 6.36
N LEU A 74 -23.09 -15.20 6.22
CA LEU A 74 -22.61 -16.56 6.47
C LEU A 74 -22.30 -16.82 7.95
N GLU A 75 -22.04 -15.78 8.75
CA GLU A 75 -21.65 -15.91 10.16
C GLU A 75 -22.72 -16.65 11.00
N ALA A 76 -23.99 -16.27 10.86
CA ALA A 76 -25.08 -16.92 11.57
C ALA A 76 -25.21 -18.41 11.16
N ARG A 77 -25.05 -18.72 9.87
CA ARG A 77 -25.06 -20.08 9.34
C ARG A 77 -23.88 -20.90 9.86
N ALA A 78 -22.67 -20.36 9.83
CA ALA A 78 -21.46 -21.02 10.34
C ALA A 78 -21.58 -21.33 11.85
N LYS A 79 -22.15 -20.40 12.62
CA LYS A 79 -22.40 -20.60 14.06
C LYS A 79 -23.39 -21.73 14.33
N ALA A 80 -24.46 -21.84 13.53
CA ALA A 80 -25.40 -22.96 13.62
C ALA A 80 -24.74 -24.28 13.22
N GLN A 81 -24.07 -24.30 12.05
CA GLN A 81 -23.34 -25.46 11.54
C GLN A 81 -22.30 -26.00 12.51
N ASN A 82 -21.59 -25.14 13.24
CA ASN A 82 -20.60 -25.57 14.24
C ASN A 82 -21.26 -26.23 15.47
N LYS A 83 -22.45 -25.78 15.88
CA LYS A 83 -23.23 -26.46 16.92
C LYS A 83 -23.71 -27.83 16.45
N ASP A 84 -24.25 -27.89 15.23
CA ASP A 84 -24.73 -29.13 14.63
C ASP A 84 -23.60 -30.14 14.43
N LEU A 85 -22.41 -29.67 14.02
CA LEU A 85 -21.22 -30.49 13.87
C LEU A 85 -20.84 -31.18 15.18
N ASN A 86 -20.84 -30.46 16.30
CA ASN A 86 -20.51 -31.02 17.61
C ASN A 86 -21.51 -32.11 18.02
N LEU A 87 -22.81 -31.85 17.83
CA LEU A 87 -23.86 -32.82 18.12
C LEU A 87 -23.75 -34.07 17.24
N LEU A 88 -23.62 -33.88 15.92
CA LEU A 88 -23.49 -34.98 14.95
C LEU A 88 -22.24 -35.80 15.22
N THR A 89 -21.12 -35.15 15.55
CA THR A 89 -19.86 -35.84 15.90
C THR A 89 -20.05 -36.70 17.15
N SER A 90 -20.65 -36.17 18.22
CA SER A 90 -20.94 -36.95 19.43
C SER A 90 -21.83 -38.16 19.11
N GLN A 91 -22.94 -37.95 18.41
CA GLN A 91 -23.85 -39.03 18.02
C GLN A 91 -23.16 -40.10 17.17
N ASN A 92 -22.31 -39.67 16.21
CA ASN A 92 -21.57 -40.59 15.36
C ASN A 92 -20.55 -41.41 16.16
N THR A 93 -19.89 -40.80 17.16
CA THR A 93 -18.98 -41.54 18.06
C THR A 93 -19.71 -42.60 18.89
N ASP A 94 -20.93 -42.32 19.35
CA ASP A 94 -21.71 -43.29 20.13
C ASP A 94 -22.26 -44.41 19.25
N LEU A 95 -22.68 -44.11 18.03
CA LEU A 95 -23.07 -45.12 17.03
C LEU A 95 -21.90 -46.03 16.65
N LEU A 96 -20.68 -45.50 16.51
CA LEU A 96 -19.48 -46.30 16.26
C LEU A 96 -19.17 -47.27 17.41
N LYS A 97 -19.35 -46.84 18.67
CA LYS A 97 -19.23 -47.74 19.83
C LYS A 97 -20.31 -48.84 19.81
N SER A 98 -21.55 -48.47 19.49
CA SER A 98 -22.66 -49.41 19.36
C SER A 98 -22.39 -50.45 18.28
N LYS A 99 -21.93 -49.99 17.10
CA LYS A 99 -21.51 -50.85 15.98
C LYS A 99 -20.44 -51.85 16.42
N ALA A 100 -19.36 -51.39 17.06
CA ALA A 100 -18.30 -52.26 17.56
C ALA A 100 -18.81 -53.30 18.59
N SER A 101 -19.74 -52.90 19.46
CA SER A 101 -20.37 -53.84 20.40
C SER A 101 -21.24 -54.89 19.70
N MET A 102 -21.94 -54.53 18.62
CA MET A 102 -22.73 -55.47 17.82
C MET A 102 -21.84 -56.44 17.05
N GLU A 103 -20.72 -55.97 16.48
CA GLU A 103 -19.73 -56.83 15.83
C GLU A 103 -19.22 -57.91 16.79
N GLY A 104 -18.86 -57.54 18.01
CA GLY A 104 -18.43 -58.49 19.04
C GLY A 104 -19.50 -59.52 19.39
N LYS A 105 -20.77 -59.08 19.52
CA LYS A 105 -21.91 -59.98 19.78
C LYS A 105 -22.16 -60.93 18.61
N LEU A 106 -22.09 -60.43 17.37
CA LEU A 106 -22.30 -61.23 16.16
C LEU A 106 -21.22 -62.31 16.05
N ILE A 107 -19.95 -61.96 16.26
CA ILE A 107 -18.84 -62.92 16.28
C ILE A 107 -19.06 -64.00 17.35
N ALA A 108 -19.50 -63.62 18.55
CA ALA A 108 -19.77 -64.56 19.62
C ALA A 108 -20.94 -65.51 19.29
N LEU A 109 -22.02 -65.00 18.69
CA LEU A 109 -23.15 -65.80 18.26
C LEU A 109 -22.78 -66.75 17.12
N MET A 110 -22.04 -66.28 16.11
CA MET A 110 -21.55 -67.12 15.01
C MET A 110 -20.59 -68.22 15.49
N ALA A 111 -19.72 -67.92 16.47
CA ALA A 111 -18.85 -68.93 17.06
C ALA A 111 -19.63 -69.99 17.84
N LYS A 112 -20.72 -69.58 18.53
CA LYS A 112 -21.62 -70.47 19.26
C LYS A 112 -22.42 -71.37 18.31
N ASP A 113 -22.95 -70.77 17.24
CA ASP A 113 -23.65 -71.45 16.15
C ASP A 113 -22.75 -72.53 15.51
N PHE A 114 -21.53 -72.15 15.11
CA PHE A 114 -20.52 -73.07 14.59
C PHE A 114 -20.18 -74.21 15.56
N ALA A 115 -20.06 -73.90 16.86
CA ALA A 115 -19.73 -74.91 17.87
C ALA A 115 -20.85 -75.96 18.05
N TYR A 116 -22.11 -75.59 17.81
CA TYR A 116 -23.24 -76.53 17.86
C TYR A 116 -23.39 -77.36 16.59
N ASP A 117 -22.88 -76.87 15.45
CA ASP A 117 -22.85 -77.60 14.16
C ASP A 117 -21.64 -78.56 14.04
N LEU A 118 -20.67 -78.50 14.96
CA LEU A 118 -19.54 -79.42 14.97
C LEU A 118 -20.01 -80.88 15.16
N PRO A 119 -19.50 -81.83 14.35
CA PRO A 119 -19.93 -83.21 14.41
C PRO A 119 -19.61 -83.84 15.77
N ILE A 120 -20.55 -84.62 16.29
CA ILE A 120 -20.38 -85.37 17.52
C ILE A 120 -19.20 -86.35 17.36
N PRO A 121 -18.23 -86.43 18.29
CA PRO A 121 -17.07 -87.30 18.17
C PRO A 121 -17.44 -88.78 17.93
N GLN A 122 -16.63 -89.49 17.14
CA GLN A 122 -16.85 -90.92 16.91
C GLN A 122 -16.78 -91.71 18.22
N GLY A 123 -17.85 -92.45 18.52
CA GLY A 123 -18.04 -93.18 19.78
C GLY A 123 -19.29 -92.79 20.57
N TYR A 124 -20.10 -91.84 20.07
CA TYR A 124 -21.38 -91.48 20.69
C TYR A 124 -22.40 -92.61 20.56
N VAL A 125 -22.99 -93.03 21.67
CA VAL A 125 -23.98 -94.11 21.70
C VAL A 125 -25.37 -93.53 21.44
N GLU A 126 -26.11 -94.10 20.49
CA GLU A 126 -27.52 -93.76 20.27
C GLU A 126 -28.34 -94.15 21.52
N SER A 127 -28.77 -93.13 22.27
CA SER A 127 -29.57 -93.26 23.49
C SER A 127 -30.81 -92.36 23.40
N LYS A 128 -31.79 -92.59 24.29
CA LYS A 128 -32.98 -91.74 24.38
C LYS A 128 -32.59 -90.29 24.71
N GLU A 129 -31.54 -90.12 25.50
CA GLU A 129 -30.93 -88.85 25.87
C GLU A 129 -30.25 -88.18 24.67
N SER A 130 -29.65 -88.94 23.75
CA SER A 130 -29.07 -88.45 22.50
C SER A 130 -30.13 -87.86 21.56
N PHE A 131 -31.30 -88.50 21.46
CA PHE A 131 -32.42 -87.99 20.67
C PHE A 131 -33.01 -86.70 21.27
N MET A 132 -33.14 -86.63 22.60
CA MET A 132 -33.55 -85.40 23.30
C MET A 132 -32.55 -84.26 23.08
N ALA A 133 -31.25 -84.55 23.15
CA ALA A 133 -30.21 -83.56 22.90
C ALA A 133 -30.26 -83.02 21.46
N PHE A 134 -30.54 -83.87 20.46
CA PHE A 134 -30.68 -83.47 19.07
C PHE A 134 -31.86 -82.51 18.85
N GLU A 135 -33.05 -82.83 19.40
CA GLU A 135 -34.23 -81.96 19.30
C GLU A 135 -34.00 -80.60 20.01
N VAL A 136 -33.33 -80.62 21.17
CA VAL A 136 -32.95 -79.41 21.90
C VAL A 136 -31.95 -78.56 21.11
N LEU A 137 -30.97 -79.18 20.45
CA LEU A 137 -29.99 -78.50 19.59
C LEU A 137 -30.66 -77.87 18.37
N GLY A 138 -31.59 -78.57 17.71
CA GLY A 138 -32.34 -78.01 16.58
C GLY A 138 -33.23 -76.81 16.96
N GLY A 139 -33.85 -76.85 18.14
CA GLY A 139 -34.57 -75.69 18.68
C GLY A 139 -33.65 -74.52 19.02
N LEU A 140 -32.45 -74.80 19.55
CA LEU A 140 -31.46 -73.80 19.90
C LEU A 140 -30.83 -73.14 18.66
N ASP A 141 -30.54 -73.93 17.62
CA ASP A 141 -30.05 -73.47 16.32
C ASP A 141 -31.03 -72.45 15.71
N LYS A 142 -32.32 -72.79 15.64
CA LYS A 142 -33.35 -71.87 15.12
C LYS A 142 -33.40 -70.54 15.89
N ILE A 143 -33.28 -70.59 17.22
CA ILE A 143 -33.26 -69.37 18.06
C ILE A 143 -31.99 -68.54 17.76
N LEU A 144 -30.84 -69.18 17.61
CA LEU A 144 -29.58 -68.50 17.28
C LEU A 144 -29.64 -67.86 15.90
N GLN A 145 -30.16 -68.55 14.88
CA GLN A 145 -30.32 -68.00 13.54
C GLN A 145 -31.24 -66.77 13.54
N ASP A 146 -32.35 -66.80 14.28
CA ASP A 146 -33.25 -65.65 14.44
C ASP A 146 -32.55 -64.45 15.14
N GLU A 147 -31.71 -64.73 16.15
CA GLU A 147 -30.96 -63.69 16.88
C GLU A 147 -29.84 -63.08 16.01
N ILE A 148 -29.11 -63.93 15.26
CA ILE A 148 -28.11 -63.51 14.28
C ILE A 148 -28.75 -62.64 13.19
N PHE A 149 -29.90 -63.06 12.65
CA PHE A 149 -30.62 -62.30 11.63
C PHE A 149 -31.04 -60.91 12.13
N LYS A 150 -31.66 -60.84 13.33
CA LYS A 150 -32.06 -59.57 13.93
C LYS A 150 -30.86 -58.65 14.17
N LEU A 151 -29.79 -59.19 14.77
CA LEU A 151 -28.58 -58.42 15.07
C LEU A 151 -27.88 -57.94 13.79
N SER A 152 -27.85 -58.77 12.74
CA SER A 152 -27.30 -58.39 11.42
C SER A 152 -28.08 -57.25 10.79
N LYS A 153 -29.41 -57.25 10.92
CA LYS A 153 -30.27 -56.16 10.40
C LYS A 153 -30.03 -54.85 11.16
N ASP A 154 -30.01 -54.90 12.49
CA ASP A 154 -29.72 -53.73 13.33
C ASP A 154 -28.32 -53.15 13.04
N TYR A 155 -27.34 -54.02 12.81
CA TYR A 155 -25.99 -53.65 12.42
C TYR A 155 -25.97 -52.93 11.05
N GLU A 156 -26.70 -53.46 10.06
CA GLU A 156 -26.82 -52.84 8.74
C GLU A 156 -27.45 -51.45 8.83
N ASP A 157 -28.54 -51.30 9.57
CA ASP A 157 -29.25 -50.03 9.75
C ASP A 157 -28.38 -48.99 10.47
N ILE A 158 -27.63 -49.38 11.50
CA ILE A 158 -26.66 -48.50 12.17
C ILE A 158 -25.52 -48.12 11.23
N SER A 159 -25.02 -49.05 10.41
CA SER A 159 -23.95 -48.73 9.45
C SER A 159 -24.43 -47.68 8.43
N LYS A 160 -25.64 -47.83 7.88
CA LYS A 160 -26.24 -46.83 6.98
C LYS A 160 -26.41 -45.47 7.67
N LEU A 161 -26.82 -45.45 8.94
CA LEU A 161 -26.96 -44.22 9.71
C LEU A 161 -25.62 -43.53 9.96
N ILE A 162 -24.56 -44.30 10.28
CA ILE A 162 -23.19 -43.79 10.43
C ILE A 162 -22.72 -43.15 9.12
N ASP A 163 -22.89 -43.83 7.98
CA ASP A 163 -22.47 -43.32 6.67
C ASP A 163 -23.18 -42.00 6.32
N SER A 164 -24.48 -41.92 6.59
CA SER A 164 -25.28 -40.71 6.41
C SER A 164 -24.77 -39.55 7.29
N LYS A 165 -24.51 -39.80 8.58
CA LYS A 165 -23.97 -38.79 9.50
C LYS A 165 -22.56 -38.35 9.14
N GLN A 166 -21.70 -39.27 8.73
CA GLN A 166 -20.35 -38.95 8.26
C GLN A 166 -20.38 -38.06 7.01
N SER A 167 -21.28 -38.34 6.07
CA SER A 167 -21.49 -37.49 4.90
C SER A 167 -21.95 -36.08 5.27
N GLN A 168 -22.89 -35.96 6.22
CA GLN A 168 -23.33 -34.66 6.74
C GLN A 168 -22.19 -33.89 7.43
N ILE A 169 -21.42 -34.55 8.28
CA ILE A 169 -20.24 -33.98 8.97
C ILE A 169 -19.23 -33.47 7.94
N LYS A 170 -18.94 -34.25 6.88
CA LYS A 170 -18.02 -33.86 5.82
C LYS A 170 -18.48 -32.58 5.11
N LYS A 171 -19.76 -32.51 4.73
CA LYS A 171 -20.33 -31.33 4.08
C LYS A 171 -20.27 -30.08 4.97
N ILE A 172 -20.56 -30.22 6.26
CA ILE A 172 -20.46 -29.10 7.22
C ILE A 172 -19.01 -28.62 7.35
N ASN A 173 -18.05 -29.55 7.41
CA ASN A 173 -16.63 -29.20 7.49
C ASN A 173 -16.13 -28.48 6.23
N GLU A 174 -16.60 -28.87 5.05
CA GLU A 174 -16.31 -28.17 3.78
C GLU A 174 -16.88 -26.74 3.78
N ASP A 175 -18.15 -26.56 4.15
CA ASP A 175 -18.78 -25.24 4.27
C ASP A 175 -18.02 -24.33 5.26
N LEU A 176 -17.62 -24.86 6.42
CA LEU A 176 -16.87 -24.11 7.44
C LEU A 176 -15.45 -23.76 6.97
N LYS A 177 -14.80 -24.65 6.21
CA LYS A 177 -13.48 -24.38 5.61
C LYS A 177 -13.56 -23.21 4.63
N ASP A 178 -14.58 -23.19 3.77
CA ASP A 178 -14.79 -22.11 2.80
C ASP A 178 -15.09 -20.78 3.49
N TYR A 179 -15.92 -20.80 4.55
CA TYR A 179 -16.17 -19.62 5.38
C TYR A 179 -14.87 -19.07 6.03
N ASN A 180 -14.05 -19.95 6.61
CA ASN A 180 -12.77 -19.56 7.20
C ASN A 180 -11.79 -19.00 6.16
N ALA A 181 -11.78 -19.54 4.94
CA ALA A 181 -10.99 -18.99 3.83
C ALA A 181 -11.44 -17.57 3.44
N GLN A 182 -12.74 -17.30 3.43
CA GLN A 182 -13.29 -15.96 3.20
C GLN A 182 -12.88 -14.98 4.31
N LEU A 183 -12.91 -15.39 5.58
CA LEU A 183 -12.42 -14.59 6.70
C LEU A 183 -10.93 -14.25 6.57
N ALA A 184 -10.09 -15.23 6.24
CA ALA A 184 -8.67 -15.01 6.02
C ALA A 184 -8.40 -14.02 4.86
N LYS A 185 -9.18 -14.13 3.77
CA LYS A 185 -9.13 -13.20 2.64
C LYS A 185 -9.52 -11.78 3.08
N LEU A 186 -10.60 -11.63 3.85
CA LEU A 186 -11.05 -10.33 4.38
C LEU A 186 -9.98 -9.69 5.26
N GLN A 187 -9.34 -10.48 6.14
CA GLN A 187 -8.24 -10.00 6.98
C GLN A 187 -7.04 -9.55 6.13
N ASN A 188 -6.67 -10.30 5.09
CA ASN A 188 -5.58 -9.91 4.19
C ASN A 188 -5.88 -8.58 3.46
N LEU A 189 -7.12 -8.41 2.99
CA LEU A 189 -7.56 -7.16 2.34
C LEU A 189 -7.49 -5.98 3.31
N ARG A 190 -7.97 -6.14 4.56
CA ARG A 190 -7.85 -5.10 5.60
C ARG A 190 -6.38 -4.74 5.90
N GLN A 191 -5.49 -5.74 5.98
CA GLN A 191 -4.06 -5.49 6.17
C GLN A 191 -3.44 -4.72 5.00
N LYS A 192 -3.81 -5.05 3.75
CA LYS A 192 -3.40 -4.29 2.56
C LYS A 192 -3.92 -2.85 2.62
N GLN A 193 -5.15 -2.65 3.09
CA GLN A 193 -5.76 -1.32 3.20
C GLN A 193 -4.99 -0.44 4.17
N VAL A 194 -4.67 -0.96 5.36
CA VAL A 194 -3.88 -0.23 6.36
C VAL A 194 -2.49 0.14 5.82
N LYS A 195 -1.82 -0.79 5.10
CA LYS A 195 -0.52 -0.52 4.48
C LYS A 195 -0.60 0.61 3.44
N GLU A 196 -1.61 0.57 2.56
CA GLU A 196 -1.77 1.59 1.53
C GLU A 196 -2.17 2.96 2.13
N ILE A 197 -3.01 2.99 3.18
CA ILE A 197 -3.34 4.22 3.92
C ILE A 197 -2.07 4.87 4.50
N ASN A 198 -1.20 4.08 5.15
CA ASN A 198 0.03 4.61 5.73
C ASN A 198 0.98 5.15 4.66
N LYS A 199 1.12 4.44 3.53
CA LYS A 199 1.88 4.89 2.37
C LYS A 199 1.34 6.23 1.83
N GLN A 200 0.02 6.31 1.62
CA GLN A 200 -0.66 7.52 1.16
C GLN A 200 -0.47 8.71 2.10
N LYS A 201 -0.53 8.48 3.41
CA LYS A 201 -0.29 9.52 4.42
C LYS A 201 1.11 10.11 4.29
N THR A 202 2.12 9.26 4.16
CA THR A 202 3.52 9.69 4.01
C THR A 202 3.74 10.41 2.67
N ASP A 203 3.19 9.89 1.58
CA ASP A 203 3.35 10.47 0.25
C ASP A 203 2.71 11.86 0.17
N ARG A 204 1.51 12.04 0.76
CA ARG A 204 0.87 13.36 0.89
C ARG A 204 1.64 14.33 1.77
N ALA A 205 2.29 13.85 2.83
CA ALA A 205 3.13 14.71 3.68
C ALA A 205 4.37 15.22 2.93
N ILE A 206 5.06 14.34 2.18
CA ILE A 206 6.19 14.71 1.32
C ILE A 206 5.73 15.70 0.25
N TYR A 207 4.59 15.42 -0.39
CA TYR A 207 4.01 16.26 -1.43
C TYR A 207 3.69 17.67 -0.92
N ALA A 208 3.02 17.77 0.23
CA ALA A 208 2.74 19.04 0.90
C ALA A 208 4.02 19.83 1.21
N LYS A 209 5.07 19.14 1.70
CA LYS A 209 6.36 19.78 2.00
C LYS A 209 7.06 20.30 0.74
N LYS A 210 6.96 19.57 -0.39
CA LYS A 210 7.49 20.03 -1.68
C LYS A 210 6.75 21.28 -2.16
N LEU A 211 5.43 21.33 -2.04
CA LEU A 211 4.65 22.52 -2.39
C LEU A 211 5.04 23.72 -1.52
N GLU A 212 5.21 23.52 -0.21
CA GLU A 212 5.68 24.58 0.71
C GLU A 212 7.05 25.11 0.29
N ASN A 213 8.01 24.22 -0.01
CA ASN A 213 9.34 24.62 -0.47
C ASN A 213 9.30 25.38 -1.80
N LEU A 214 8.47 24.94 -2.76
CA LEU A 214 8.29 25.66 -4.02
C LEU A 214 7.73 27.09 -3.80
N GLN A 215 6.80 27.25 -2.86
CA GLN A 215 6.28 28.56 -2.50
C GLN A 215 7.37 29.45 -1.86
N ASP A 216 8.16 28.90 -0.93
CA ASP A 216 9.25 29.61 -0.27
C ASP A 216 10.33 30.05 -1.28
N GLN A 217 10.65 29.19 -2.26
CA GLN A 217 11.56 29.49 -3.37
C GLN A 217 11.07 30.66 -4.23
N GLN A 218 9.77 30.67 -4.57
CA GLN A 218 9.17 31.78 -5.31
C GLN A 218 9.22 33.08 -4.50
N ASP A 219 8.92 33.03 -3.21
CA ASP A 219 8.95 34.20 -2.33
C ASP A 219 10.38 34.75 -2.13
N GLU A 220 11.41 33.89 -2.02
CA GLU A 220 12.83 34.31 -1.98
C GLU A 220 13.24 35.00 -3.30
N LEU A 221 12.87 34.42 -4.44
CA LEU A 221 13.18 35.00 -5.74
C LEU A 221 12.51 36.36 -5.92
N ARG A 222 11.20 36.46 -5.65
CA ARG A 222 10.46 37.73 -5.73
C ARG A 222 11.05 38.82 -4.83
N LYS A 223 11.45 38.48 -3.59
CA LYS A 223 12.15 39.43 -2.71
C LYS A 223 13.45 39.92 -3.33
N THR A 224 14.24 39.03 -3.93
CA THR A 224 15.48 39.38 -4.62
C THR A 224 15.21 40.27 -5.83
N LEU A 225 14.22 39.93 -6.66
CA LEU A 225 13.84 40.74 -7.83
C LEU A 225 13.33 42.13 -7.43
N ASN A 226 12.57 42.23 -6.34
CA ASN A 226 12.11 43.51 -5.77
C ASN A 226 13.28 44.36 -5.26
N GLN A 227 14.24 43.76 -4.53
CA GLN A 227 15.45 44.46 -4.05
C GLN A 227 16.28 45.01 -5.21
N LEU A 228 16.33 44.28 -6.33
CA LEU A 228 16.99 44.70 -7.55
C LEU A 228 16.15 45.65 -8.42
N LYS A 229 14.93 46.00 -8.00
CA LYS A 229 13.97 46.84 -8.74
C LYS A 229 13.64 46.31 -10.14
N ILE A 230 13.71 44.99 -10.32
CA ILE A 230 13.38 44.31 -11.58
C ILE A 230 11.86 44.15 -11.69
N ILE A 231 11.22 43.79 -10.57
CA ILE A 231 9.77 43.68 -10.42
C ILE A 231 9.37 44.57 -9.25
N GLU A 232 8.25 45.28 -9.37
CA GLU A 232 7.57 45.96 -8.28
C GLU A 232 6.38 45.11 -7.85
N SER A 233 6.53 44.37 -6.75
CA SER A 233 5.39 43.67 -6.15
C SER A 233 4.41 44.67 -5.53
N LYS A 234 3.12 44.57 -5.88
CA LYS A 234 2.01 45.13 -5.09
C LYS A 234 1.96 44.43 -3.73
N GLN A 235 2.73 44.89 -2.75
CA GLN A 235 2.81 44.22 -1.42
C GLN A 235 1.62 44.51 -0.49
N GLU A 236 0.62 45.28 -0.91
CA GLU A 236 -0.41 45.78 0.02
C GLU A 236 -1.44 44.73 0.48
N ASP A 237 -1.63 43.62 -0.24
CA ASP A 237 -2.74 42.71 0.08
C ASP A 237 -2.43 41.61 1.13
N LYS A 238 -1.17 41.44 1.55
CA LYS A 238 -0.82 40.41 2.58
C LYS A 238 -1.47 40.68 3.95
N LYS A 239 -1.98 41.90 4.21
CA LYS A 239 -2.62 42.25 5.50
C LYS A 239 -4.10 41.90 5.60
N GLN A 240 -4.81 41.60 4.51
CA GLN A 240 -6.26 41.31 4.59
C GLN A 240 -6.57 39.82 4.82
N THR A 241 -5.71 38.90 4.39
CA THR A 241 -5.97 37.45 4.53
C THR A 241 -5.65 36.89 5.92
N GLN A 242 -4.92 37.62 6.77
CA GLN A 242 -4.63 37.21 8.15
C GLN A 242 -5.81 37.37 9.12
N LYS A 243 -6.87 38.11 8.76
CA LYS A 243 -8.02 38.34 9.65
C LYS A 243 -9.08 37.23 9.68
N VAL A 244 -8.94 36.16 8.91
CA VAL A 244 -9.97 35.09 8.80
C VAL A 244 -9.56 33.76 9.46
N VAL A 245 -8.40 33.67 10.12
CA VAL A 245 -7.84 32.37 10.57
C VAL A 245 -7.53 32.32 12.07
N SER A 246 -8.21 33.11 12.90
CA SER A 246 -8.01 33.11 14.35
C SER A 246 -8.84 32.07 15.13
N ASP A 247 -9.61 31.20 14.47
CA ASP A 247 -10.35 30.13 15.14
C ASP A 247 -10.30 28.81 14.36
N SER A 248 -9.32 27.96 14.66
CA SER A 248 -9.42 26.48 14.60
C SER A 248 -8.04 25.86 14.80
N LYS A 249 -7.73 25.50 16.04
CA LYS A 249 -6.65 24.56 16.36
C LYS A 249 -7.14 23.16 15.98
N ILE A 250 -6.82 22.67 14.77
CA ILE A 250 -6.66 21.23 14.40
C ILE A 250 -6.12 21.13 12.94
N THR A 251 -4.95 20.49 12.80
CA THR A 251 -4.24 20.00 11.58
C THR A 251 -3.67 21.01 10.55
N ASN A 252 -2.38 21.30 10.71
CA ASN A 252 -1.63 22.42 10.11
C ASN A 252 -1.20 22.30 8.63
N ASN A 253 -1.50 21.22 7.89
CA ASN A 253 -1.04 21.06 6.50
C ASN A 253 -2.08 21.50 5.45
N THR A 254 -3.36 21.16 5.63
CA THR A 254 -4.43 21.47 4.67
C THR A 254 -4.73 22.96 4.59
N GLN A 255 -4.64 23.68 5.71
CA GLN A 255 -4.78 25.13 5.74
C GLN A 255 -3.66 25.86 4.99
N LYS A 256 -2.40 25.42 5.15
CA LYS A 256 -1.26 25.96 4.39
C LYS A 256 -1.39 25.71 2.89
N ILE A 257 -1.80 24.51 2.48
CA ILE A 257 -2.03 24.19 1.06
C ILE A 257 -3.14 25.08 0.47
N ARG A 258 -4.22 25.31 1.22
CA ARG A 258 -5.26 26.27 0.81
C ARG A 258 -4.73 27.69 0.70
N GLN A 259 -3.80 28.10 1.58
CA GLN A 259 -3.13 29.39 1.47
C GLN A 259 -2.33 29.53 0.17
N ILE A 260 -1.59 28.48 -0.23
CA ILE A 260 -0.89 28.42 -1.52
C ILE A 260 -1.89 28.65 -2.67
N GLY A 261 -3.02 27.95 -2.67
CA GLY A 261 -4.08 28.17 -3.68
C GLY A 261 -4.73 29.56 -3.62
N SER A 262 -4.92 30.14 -2.44
CA SER A 262 -5.51 31.48 -2.26
C SER A 262 -4.54 32.64 -2.59
N SER A 263 -3.23 32.39 -2.56
CA SER A 263 -2.19 33.32 -3.01
C SER A 263 -2.09 33.42 -4.54
N TYR A 264 -3.04 32.82 -5.25
CA TYR A 264 -3.23 32.99 -6.69
C TYR A 264 -3.65 34.44 -7.02
N GLN A 265 -2.67 35.34 -6.99
CA GLN A 265 -2.68 36.57 -7.76
C GLN A 265 -1.83 36.27 -8.99
N GLY A 266 -2.47 36.12 -10.16
CA GLY A 266 -1.76 35.87 -11.40
C GLY A 266 -0.65 36.90 -11.57
N SER A 267 0.59 36.45 -11.70
CA SER A 267 1.73 37.32 -11.96
C SER A 267 1.43 38.15 -13.22
N THR A 268 1.86 39.41 -13.27
CA THR A 268 1.72 40.21 -14.48
C THR A 268 2.58 39.59 -15.59
N THR A 269 1.95 39.00 -16.59
CA THR A 269 2.66 38.35 -17.71
C THR A 269 2.59 39.15 -18.98
N LYS A 270 3.62 39.03 -19.82
CA LYS A 270 3.63 39.57 -21.17
C LYS A 270 4.20 38.53 -22.14
N ARG A 271 3.67 38.50 -23.37
CA ARG A 271 4.21 37.67 -24.46
C ARG A 271 5.51 38.26 -25.00
N TYR A 272 6.51 37.41 -25.25
CA TYR A 272 7.72 37.84 -25.94
C TYR A 272 7.49 37.93 -27.45
N THR A 273 7.90 39.05 -28.05
CA THR A 273 7.71 39.34 -29.48
C THR A 273 9.04 39.53 -30.24
N GLY A 274 10.18 39.44 -29.56
CA GLY A 274 11.49 39.58 -30.18
C GLY A 274 11.96 38.33 -30.92
N LYS A 275 13.14 38.41 -31.55
CA LYS A 275 13.79 37.24 -32.15
C LYS A 275 14.17 36.24 -31.05
N LYS A 276 13.99 34.96 -31.34
CA LYS A 276 14.45 33.88 -30.46
C LYS A 276 15.97 33.85 -30.35
N THR A 277 16.46 33.32 -29.23
CA THR A 277 17.89 33.14 -28.99
C THR A 277 18.22 31.70 -28.58
N ILE A 278 19.49 31.41 -28.30
CA ILE A 278 19.94 30.08 -27.90
C ILE A 278 19.28 29.65 -26.59
N ALA A 279 19.11 28.34 -26.39
CA ALA A 279 18.75 27.79 -25.09
C ALA A 279 19.93 27.89 -24.10
N PRO A 280 19.65 27.99 -22.79
CA PRO A 280 20.70 28.06 -21.77
C PRO A 280 21.41 26.72 -21.55
N LEU A 281 20.81 25.62 -22.00
CA LEU A 281 21.36 24.25 -21.97
C LEU A 281 21.40 23.69 -23.39
N GLU A 282 22.40 22.88 -23.68
CA GLU A 282 22.58 22.24 -25.00
C GLU A 282 21.54 21.15 -25.27
N SER A 283 21.23 20.31 -24.27
CA SER A 283 20.28 19.20 -24.40
C SER A 283 19.50 19.01 -23.12
N PHE A 284 18.17 19.14 -23.20
CA PHE A 284 17.30 19.13 -22.03
C PHE A 284 15.90 18.59 -22.36
N THR A 285 15.12 18.40 -21.30
CA THR A 285 13.67 18.20 -21.35
C THR A 285 13.01 19.25 -20.47
N VAL A 286 11.81 19.71 -20.83
CA VAL A 286 11.06 20.68 -20.01
C VAL A 286 10.34 19.90 -18.92
N LYS A 287 10.79 20.04 -17.66
CA LYS A 287 10.20 19.39 -16.48
C LYS A 287 9.02 20.18 -15.93
N GLN A 288 9.08 21.51 -16.00
CA GLN A 288 8.01 22.42 -15.58
C GLN A 288 7.85 23.51 -16.62
N LYS A 289 6.60 23.77 -17.02
CA LYS A 289 6.24 24.82 -17.97
C LYS A 289 5.81 26.09 -17.22
N PHE A 290 6.04 27.23 -17.86
CA PHE A 290 5.50 28.52 -17.45
C PHE A 290 3.98 28.55 -17.57
N GLY A 291 3.32 29.29 -16.68
CA GLY A 291 1.88 29.54 -16.75
C GLY A 291 1.06 28.82 -15.69
N ASN A 292 -0.26 28.76 -15.91
CA ASN A 292 -1.20 28.13 -15.00
C ASN A 292 -0.99 26.61 -14.95
N TYR A 293 -0.88 26.09 -13.73
CA TYR A 293 -0.85 24.67 -13.41
C TYR A 293 -1.93 24.38 -12.36
N ILE A 294 -2.71 23.32 -12.57
CA ILE A 294 -3.65 22.83 -11.57
C ILE A 294 -3.00 21.64 -10.89
N ASP A 295 -2.79 21.76 -9.59
CA ASP A 295 -2.27 20.69 -8.77
C ASP A 295 -3.27 19.53 -8.77
N PRO A 296 -2.89 18.33 -9.24
CA PRO A 296 -3.83 17.23 -9.42
C PRO A 296 -4.23 16.56 -8.09
N VAL A 297 -3.50 16.80 -6.99
CA VAL A 297 -3.76 16.18 -5.67
C VAL A 297 -4.72 17.02 -4.83
N TYR A 298 -4.55 18.34 -4.86
CA TYR A 298 -5.34 19.28 -4.06
C TYR A 298 -6.27 20.17 -4.88
N ASN A 299 -6.23 20.07 -6.21
CA ASN A 299 -7.01 20.88 -7.14
C ASN A 299 -6.84 22.39 -6.90
N ILE A 300 -5.63 22.80 -6.53
CA ILE A 300 -5.27 24.20 -6.34
C ILE A 300 -4.63 24.75 -7.61
N LYS A 301 -4.92 26.02 -7.92
CA LYS A 301 -4.33 26.70 -9.07
C LYS A 301 -3.03 27.37 -8.66
N ILE A 302 -1.96 27.07 -9.37
CA ILE A 302 -0.61 27.61 -9.16
C ILE A 302 -0.19 28.30 -10.47
N PHE A 303 0.50 29.43 -10.37
CA PHE A 303 1.11 30.08 -11.53
C PHE A 303 2.62 29.88 -11.49
N ASN A 304 3.18 29.22 -12.50
CA ASN A 304 4.61 29.03 -12.66
C ASN A 304 5.22 30.23 -13.39
N GLU A 305 5.99 31.04 -12.67
CA GLU A 305 6.68 32.23 -13.22
C GLU A 305 7.93 31.88 -14.02
N ASN A 306 8.38 30.63 -13.94
CA ASN A 306 9.60 30.13 -14.55
C ASN A 306 9.40 28.78 -15.24
N VAL A 307 10.45 28.32 -15.93
CA VAL A 307 10.53 26.96 -16.46
C VAL A 307 11.65 26.20 -15.76
N VAL A 308 11.45 24.89 -15.59
CA VAL A 308 12.50 24.00 -15.10
C VAL A 308 12.98 23.13 -16.25
N LEU A 309 14.24 23.29 -16.63
CA LEU A 309 14.89 22.55 -17.70
C LEU A 309 15.76 21.46 -17.09
N ARG A 310 15.43 20.20 -17.37
CA ARG A 310 16.21 19.03 -16.94
C ARG A 310 17.24 18.68 -18.00
N SER A 311 18.51 18.77 -17.66
CA SER A 311 19.61 18.35 -18.54
C SER A 311 19.55 16.85 -18.81
N LYS A 312 19.91 16.45 -20.04
CA LYS A 312 20.15 15.04 -20.39
C LYS A 312 21.59 14.58 -20.08
N LYS A 313 22.48 15.52 -19.78
CA LYS A 313 23.89 15.29 -19.41
C LYS A 313 24.11 15.64 -17.93
N SER A 314 24.97 14.90 -17.24
CA SER A 314 25.43 15.27 -15.89
C SER A 314 26.37 16.48 -15.96
N ASP A 315 26.40 17.26 -14.87
CA ASP A 315 27.26 18.46 -14.72
C ASP A 315 27.20 19.39 -15.95
N ALA A 316 25.98 19.70 -16.39
CA ALA A 316 25.77 20.42 -17.63
C ALA A 316 26.12 21.91 -17.50
N VAL A 317 26.70 22.43 -18.57
CA VAL A 317 27.10 23.84 -18.70
C VAL A 317 25.88 24.70 -18.98
N VAL A 318 25.72 25.78 -18.21
CA VAL A 318 24.68 26.79 -18.39
C VAL A 318 25.27 28.02 -19.09
N LYS A 319 24.61 28.50 -20.13
CA LYS A 319 25.05 29.63 -20.95
C LYS A 319 24.10 30.83 -20.86
N SER A 320 24.65 32.03 -20.97
CA SER A 320 23.86 33.25 -21.12
C SER A 320 23.12 33.21 -22.46
N VAL A 321 21.81 33.47 -22.44
CA VAL A 321 20.98 33.37 -23.64
C VAL A 321 21.07 34.64 -24.50
N LEU A 322 21.47 35.77 -23.91
CA LEU A 322 21.62 37.07 -24.56
C LEU A 322 22.90 37.75 -24.10
N ASP A 323 23.34 38.77 -24.85
CA ASP A 323 24.35 39.73 -24.40
C ASP A 323 23.78 40.56 -23.25
N GLY A 324 24.58 40.86 -22.23
CA GLY A 324 24.08 41.63 -21.10
C GLY A 324 25.13 41.94 -20.03
N LYS A 325 24.65 42.38 -18.87
CA LYS A 325 25.44 42.71 -17.69
C LYS A 325 24.94 41.94 -16.49
N ILE A 326 25.85 41.37 -15.71
CA ILE A 326 25.49 40.61 -14.51
C ILE A 326 25.09 41.60 -13.41
N VAL A 327 23.86 41.48 -12.92
CA VAL A 327 23.31 42.33 -11.84
C VAL A 327 23.19 41.58 -10.52
N PHE A 328 23.22 40.24 -10.56
CA PHE A 328 23.23 39.40 -9.37
C PHE A 328 24.03 38.13 -9.63
N ALA A 329 24.84 37.70 -8.66
CA ALA A 329 25.59 36.45 -8.69
C ALA A 329 25.95 36.06 -7.26
N LYS A 330 25.07 35.33 -6.57
CA LYS A 330 25.24 34.96 -5.15
C LYS A 330 24.63 33.58 -4.86
N ASP A 331 25.04 33.02 -3.72
CA ASP A 331 24.38 31.87 -3.10
C ASP A 331 23.14 32.34 -2.33
N THR A 332 22.05 31.60 -2.43
CA THR A 332 20.79 31.84 -1.72
C THR A 332 20.35 30.59 -0.98
N SER A 333 19.49 30.76 0.01
CA SER A 333 19.15 29.67 0.92
C SER A 333 18.29 28.58 0.26
N MET A 334 17.35 28.96 -0.61
CA MET A 334 16.38 28.02 -1.20
C MET A 334 16.66 27.72 -2.69
N LEU A 335 17.30 28.64 -3.42
CA LEU A 335 17.59 28.51 -4.86
C LEU A 335 19.05 28.15 -5.16
N ALA A 336 19.85 27.88 -4.12
CA ALA A 336 21.30 27.70 -4.21
C ALA A 336 21.95 28.88 -4.94
N ARG A 337 22.88 28.64 -5.85
CA ARG A 337 23.55 29.72 -6.59
C ARG A 337 22.66 30.27 -7.70
N VAL A 338 22.48 31.58 -7.70
CA VAL A 338 21.66 32.33 -8.65
C VAL A 338 22.50 33.37 -9.37
N VAL A 339 22.33 33.46 -10.69
CA VAL A 339 22.88 34.51 -11.55
C VAL A 339 21.73 35.22 -12.25
N ILE A 340 21.72 36.56 -12.21
CA ILE A 340 20.77 37.39 -12.94
C ILE A 340 21.55 38.28 -13.90
N VAL A 341 21.15 38.24 -15.17
CA VAL A 341 21.73 39.05 -16.24
C VAL A 341 20.67 40.02 -16.74
N GLU A 342 21.01 41.31 -16.69
CA GLU A 342 20.26 42.39 -17.34
C GLU A 342 20.68 42.49 -18.80
N HIS A 343 19.70 42.64 -19.68
CA HIS A 343 19.86 42.74 -21.12
C HIS A 343 19.17 44.00 -21.64
N ASP A 344 19.39 44.29 -22.92
CA ASP A 344 18.70 45.37 -23.61
C ASP A 344 17.17 45.23 -23.53
N ASN A 345 16.46 46.35 -23.70
CA ASN A 345 15.00 46.44 -23.62
C ASN A 345 14.41 46.05 -22.25
N GLY A 346 15.21 46.14 -21.17
CA GLY A 346 14.80 45.85 -19.80
C GLY A 346 14.50 44.38 -19.55
N ILE A 347 15.04 43.48 -20.37
CA ILE A 347 14.90 42.03 -20.19
C ILE A 347 15.89 41.58 -19.13
N HIS A 348 15.44 40.76 -18.19
CA HIS A 348 16.32 40.07 -17.26
C HIS A 348 16.17 38.58 -17.42
N THR A 349 17.28 37.86 -17.36
CA THR A 349 17.30 36.40 -17.32
C THR A 349 17.86 35.94 -15.99
N ILE A 350 17.19 34.97 -15.37
CA ILE A 350 17.53 34.44 -14.07
C ILE A 350 17.89 32.97 -14.24
N TYR A 351 19.07 32.60 -13.73
CA TYR A 351 19.61 31.25 -13.72
C TYR A 351 19.75 30.80 -12.27
N ALA A 352 18.89 29.89 -11.83
CA ALA A 352 18.86 29.41 -10.43
C ALA A 352 19.12 27.89 -10.34
N HIS A 353 19.39 27.41 -9.13
CA HIS A 353 19.82 26.04 -8.84
C HIS A 353 21.16 25.66 -9.50
N LEU A 354 22.05 26.64 -9.69
CA LEU A 354 23.39 26.36 -10.20
C LEU A 354 24.20 25.58 -9.14
N ASP A 355 24.87 24.51 -9.57
CA ASP A 355 25.88 23.82 -8.76
C ASP A 355 27.12 24.68 -8.61
N LYS A 356 27.51 25.43 -9.65
CA LYS A 356 28.66 26.35 -9.62
C LYS A 356 28.40 27.58 -10.46
N ILE A 357 28.85 28.74 -10.00
CA ILE A 357 28.94 29.97 -10.80
C ILE A 357 30.31 29.97 -11.49
N ALA A 358 30.36 30.33 -12.77
CA ALA A 358 31.64 30.39 -13.48
C ALA A 358 32.55 31.50 -12.89
N PRO A 359 33.88 31.29 -12.80
CA PRO A 359 34.78 32.21 -12.07
C PRO A 359 34.79 33.67 -12.56
N ASN A 360 34.46 33.87 -13.84
CA ASN A 360 34.40 35.17 -14.50
C ASN A 360 33.07 35.91 -14.31
N ILE A 361 32.08 35.28 -13.68
CA ILE A 361 30.74 35.84 -13.47
C ILE A 361 30.70 36.57 -12.12
N LYS A 362 30.79 37.90 -12.18
CA LYS A 362 30.71 38.80 -11.02
C LYS A 362 29.78 39.96 -11.33
N VAL A 363 29.10 40.48 -10.32
CA VAL A 363 28.22 41.65 -10.46
C VAL A 363 28.98 42.80 -11.13
N GLY A 364 28.34 43.44 -12.10
CA GLY A 364 28.91 44.53 -12.90
C GLY A 364 29.62 44.11 -14.19
N LYS A 365 29.96 42.83 -14.36
CA LYS A 365 30.65 42.33 -15.57
C LYS A 365 29.68 42.16 -16.74
N ASN A 366 30.15 42.50 -17.94
CA ASN A 366 29.44 42.19 -19.18
C ASN A 366 29.64 40.72 -19.56
N VAL A 367 28.59 40.10 -20.07
CA VAL A 367 28.55 38.72 -20.52
C VAL A 367 28.01 38.67 -21.96
N LYS A 368 28.63 37.85 -22.80
CA LYS A 368 28.18 37.63 -24.18
C LYS A 368 27.21 36.45 -24.25
N LYS A 369 26.30 36.50 -25.21
CA LYS A 369 25.46 35.37 -25.59
C LYS A 369 26.34 34.14 -25.83
N GLY A 370 25.97 33.02 -25.22
CA GLY A 370 26.70 31.76 -25.29
C GLY A 370 27.84 31.63 -24.27
N ALA A 371 28.21 32.70 -23.56
CA ALA A 371 29.21 32.61 -22.50
C ALA A 371 28.68 31.79 -21.32
N VAL A 372 29.58 31.03 -20.68
CA VAL A 372 29.24 30.16 -19.56
C VAL A 372 28.94 30.99 -18.32
N VAL A 373 27.74 30.83 -17.77
CA VAL A 373 27.33 31.48 -16.51
C VAL A 373 27.50 30.57 -15.30
N GLY A 374 27.47 29.25 -15.51
CA GLY A 374 27.61 28.28 -14.44
C GLY A 374 27.44 26.84 -14.90
N ARG A 375 27.23 25.94 -13.93
CA ARG A 375 26.94 24.52 -14.15
C ARG A 375 25.78 24.07 -13.27
N ILE A 376 25.04 23.06 -13.72
CA ILE A 376 23.98 22.40 -12.95
C ILE A 376 24.25 20.90 -12.85
N LYS A 377 23.79 20.29 -11.76
CA LYS A 377 23.80 18.82 -11.66
C LYS A 377 22.74 18.19 -12.55
N ASN A 378 21.49 18.62 -12.40
CA ASN A 378 20.33 18.00 -13.04
C ASN A 378 19.35 19.02 -13.64
N ASP A 379 18.88 19.97 -12.83
CA ASP A 379 17.79 20.88 -13.18
C ASP A 379 18.28 22.34 -13.15
N LEU A 380 17.89 23.11 -14.17
CA LEU A 380 18.04 24.56 -14.21
C LEU A 380 16.66 25.20 -14.06
N THR A 381 16.50 26.07 -13.06
CA THR A 381 15.36 27.00 -13.04
C THR A 381 15.72 28.21 -13.86
N PHE A 382 14.94 28.48 -14.89
CA PHE A 382 15.16 29.57 -15.83
C PHE A 382 13.93 30.47 -15.87
N GLU A 383 14.13 31.75 -15.56
CA GLU A 383 13.09 32.77 -15.56
C GLU A 383 13.48 33.94 -16.43
N VAL A 384 12.49 34.55 -17.06
CA VAL A 384 12.66 35.72 -17.92
C VAL A 384 11.65 36.77 -17.49
N THR A 385 12.13 37.98 -17.24
CA THR A 385 11.28 39.14 -16.99
C THR A 385 11.58 40.22 -18.03
N GLN A 386 10.63 41.09 -18.28
CA GLN A 386 10.83 42.32 -19.03
C GLN A 386 10.11 43.46 -18.34
N LYS A 387 10.87 44.40 -17.77
CA LYS A 387 10.32 45.39 -16.84
C LYS A 387 9.52 44.67 -15.75
N ASN A 388 8.32 45.14 -15.41
CA ASN A 388 7.46 44.56 -14.38
C ASN A 388 6.61 43.36 -14.84
N PHE A 389 7.01 42.64 -15.90
CA PHE A 389 6.27 41.50 -16.44
C PHE A 389 7.12 40.24 -16.51
N HIS A 390 6.54 39.10 -16.12
CA HIS A 390 7.11 37.79 -16.42
C HIS A 390 6.83 37.40 -17.88
N ILE A 391 7.80 36.75 -18.50
CA ILE A 391 7.73 36.26 -19.87
C ILE A 391 7.88 34.75 -19.84
N ASN A 392 7.11 34.04 -20.67
CA ASN A 392 7.33 32.61 -20.87
C ASN A 392 8.74 32.38 -21.46
N PRO A 393 9.68 31.77 -20.72
CA PRO A 393 11.05 31.62 -21.20
C PRO A 393 11.18 30.80 -22.49
N LEU A 394 10.23 29.89 -22.78
CA LEU A 394 10.20 29.09 -24.00
C LEU A 394 9.83 29.90 -25.26
N GLU A 395 9.28 31.09 -25.08
CA GLU A 395 9.06 32.05 -26.18
C GLU A 395 10.36 32.77 -26.54
N LEU A 396 11.24 33.01 -25.56
CA LEU A 396 12.55 33.66 -25.76
C LEU A 396 13.57 32.74 -26.42
N ILE A 397 13.59 31.45 -26.06
CA ILE A 397 14.61 30.50 -26.52
C ILE A 397 14.13 29.62 -27.67
N SER A 398 15.07 29.23 -28.53
CA SER A 398 14.88 28.18 -29.53
C SER A 398 14.93 26.82 -28.84
N LEU A 399 13.94 25.97 -29.14
CA LEU A 399 13.96 24.56 -28.75
C LEU A 399 14.71 23.83 -29.87
N ASN A 400 15.90 23.31 -29.56
CA ASN A 400 16.67 22.48 -30.48
C ASN A 400 16.05 21.10 -30.64
#